data_AF-A0A662GYH0-F1
#
_entry.id   AF-A0A662GYH0-F1
#
_cell.length_a   1.000
_cell.length_b   1.000
_cell.length_c   1.000
_cell.angle_alpha   90.00
_cell.angle_beta   90.00
_cell.angle_gamma   90.00
#
_symmetry.space_group_name_H-M   'P 1'
#
loop_
_entity.id
_entity.type
_entity.pdbx_description
1 polymer ?
#
loop_
_entity_poly.entity_id
_entity_poly.type
_entity_poly.pdbx_seq_one_letter_code
_entity_poly.pdbx_strand_id
1 'polypeptide(L)'
;MRSSGALRRVDVLLVAEKNSVARAFAKLTSDGGFETIRVCGLPAYRYWRGGRLWVSFGVSGHLMDYDFDERYNRWRSVDPRELFAVKPRLVVRSGSWKYVRALERLGRLTDFVILALDADTEGESIAFEVMEVIRRVNPRATFKRAWFSAVTKSDLERALRELREPNPLLANKSFARMQVDLTIGAAFTRALTLLVESRRPRLLPRGAFLSYGPCQSPVLYLVVERALERERFKSEVYYTLSAEVEVGGERLRLS
;
A
#
# COMPACT_ATOMS: atom_id res chain seq x y z
N MET A 1 38.38 -1.98 16.20
CA MET A 1 37.77 -0.82 15.52
C MET A 1 37.58 -1.17 14.04
N ARG A 2 36.37 -1.55 13.61
CA ARG A 2 36.07 -1.78 12.19
C ARG A 2 35.54 -0.47 11.63
N SER A 3 36.36 0.19 10.82
CA SER A 3 36.05 1.45 10.15
C SER A 3 34.76 1.34 9.35
N SER A 4 34.00 2.44 9.34
CA SER A 4 32.88 2.78 8.46
C SER A 4 33.29 2.79 6.99
N GLY A 5 33.63 1.63 6.44
CA GLY A 5 33.94 1.45 5.02
C GLY A 5 32.68 1.64 4.19
N ALA A 6 32.75 2.55 3.21
CA ALA A 6 31.72 2.69 2.18
C ALA A 6 31.35 1.32 1.60
N LEU A 7 30.06 1.01 1.48
CA LEU A 7 29.60 -0.23 0.84
C LEU A 7 30.09 -0.26 -0.60
N ARG A 8 31.01 -1.18 -0.92
CA ARG A 8 31.61 -1.30 -2.26
C ARG A 8 30.82 -2.26 -3.14
N ARG A 9 30.44 -3.42 -2.61
CA ARG A 9 29.63 -4.44 -3.31
C ARG A 9 28.79 -5.21 -2.29
N VAL A 10 27.60 -5.61 -2.70
CA VAL A 10 26.63 -6.39 -1.91
C VAL A 10 26.21 -7.59 -2.77
N ASP A 11 26.38 -8.80 -2.25
CA ASP A 11 26.08 -10.01 -3.01
C ASP A 11 24.57 -10.25 -3.18
N VAL A 12 23.77 -9.81 -2.20
CA VAL A 12 22.31 -9.89 -2.20
C VAL A 12 21.69 -8.67 -1.53
N LEU A 13 20.84 -7.95 -2.24
CA LEU A 13 19.96 -6.93 -1.66
C LEU A 13 18.58 -7.54 -1.40
N LEU A 14 18.12 -7.53 -0.15
CA LEU A 14 16.74 -7.90 0.20
C LEU A 14 15.93 -6.62 0.45
N VAL A 15 14.84 -6.44 -0.29
CA VAL A 15 13.94 -5.29 -0.13
C VAL A 15 12.62 -5.77 0.45
N ALA A 16 12.24 -5.25 1.62
CA ALA A 16 10.99 -5.58 2.31
C ALA A 16 10.03 -4.39 2.35
N GLU A 17 8.73 -4.63 2.59
CA GLU A 17 7.71 -3.57 2.55
C GLU A 17 7.89 -2.52 3.66
N LYS A 18 8.44 -2.96 4.80
CA LYS A 18 8.61 -2.17 6.02
C LYS A 18 9.97 -2.44 6.64
N ASN A 19 10.51 -1.45 7.35
CA ASN A 19 11.80 -1.57 8.02
C ASN A 19 11.83 -2.68 9.09
N SER A 20 10.70 -2.91 9.78
CA SER A 20 10.58 -4.00 10.77
C SER A 20 10.80 -5.39 10.15
N VAL A 21 10.26 -5.62 8.95
CA VAL A 21 10.43 -6.87 8.20
C VAL A 21 11.87 -7.03 7.72
N ALA A 22 12.47 -5.97 7.16
CA ALA A 22 13.88 -5.99 6.77
C ALA A 22 14.81 -6.32 7.96
N ARG A 23 14.53 -5.75 9.13
CA ARG A 23 15.26 -6.06 10.37
C ARG A 23 15.06 -7.51 10.80
N ALA A 24 13.84 -8.05 10.66
CA ALA A 24 13.54 -9.42 11.02
C ALA A 24 14.29 -10.43 10.15
N PHE A 25 14.40 -10.21 8.84
CA PHE A 25 15.26 -11.00 7.97
C PHE A 25 16.71 -10.99 8.47
N ALA A 26 17.28 -9.80 8.67
CA ALA A 26 18.64 -9.68 9.17
C ALA A 26 18.86 -10.35 10.54
N LYS A 27 17.87 -10.28 11.44
CA LYS A 27 17.96 -10.91 12.78
C LYS A 27 17.84 -12.42 12.73
N LEU A 28 16.93 -12.96 11.92
CA LEU A 28 16.53 -14.37 11.97
C LEU A 28 17.34 -15.26 11.02
N THR A 29 17.90 -14.68 9.95
CA THR A 29 18.59 -15.43 8.88
C THR A 29 20.08 -15.11 8.76
N SER A 30 20.66 -14.33 9.67
CA SER A 30 22.11 -14.07 9.69
C SER A 30 22.89 -15.18 10.39
N ASP A 31 24.13 -15.44 9.97
CA ASP A 31 25.00 -16.46 10.58
C ASP A 31 25.67 -16.01 11.90
N GLY A 32 25.69 -14.71 12.20
CA GLY A 32 26.40 -14.16 13.36
C GLY A 32 25.93 -12.78 13.81
N GLY A 33 24.72 -12.37 13.42
CA GLY A 33 24.14 -11.06 13.67
C GLY A 33 24.21 -10.10 12.47
N PHE A 34 23.79 -8.85 12.71
CA PHE A 34 23.74 -7.81 11.68
C PHE A 34 24.24 -6.47 12.22
N GLU A 35 24.73 -5.63 11.31
CA GLU A 35 25.11 -4.25 11.56
C GLU A 35 24.04 -3.32 10.98
N THR A 36 23.64 -2.29 11.74
CA THR A 36 22.75 -1.25 11.22
C THR A 36 23.56 -0.16 10.55
N ILE A 37 23.31 0.04 9.26
CA ILE A 37 23.92 1.10 8.44
C ILE A 37 22.85 2.14 8.07
N ARG A 38 23.29 3.32 7.63
CA ARG A 38 22.39 4.37 7.12
C ARG A 38 22.57 4.60 5.63
N VAL A 39 21.48 4.55 4.88
CA VAL A 39 21.42 4.83 3.44
C VAL A 39 20.41 5.96 3.24
N CYS A 40 20.88 7.13 2.79
CA CYS A 40 20.04 8.32 2.63
C CYS A 40 19.24 8.69 3.91
N GLY A 41 19.84 8.45 5.09
CA GLY A 41 19.22 8.69 6.40
C GLY A 41 18.28 7.59 6.89
N LEU A 42 18.01 6.56 6.07
CA LEU A 42 17.17 5.41 6.41
C LEU A 42 18.02 4.24 6.91
N PRO A 43 17.54 3.45 7.89
CA PRO A 43 18.22 2.24 8.33
C PRO A 43 18.22 1.17 7.24
N ALA A 44 19.35 0.48 7.09
CA ALA A 44 19.47 -0.78 6.38
C ALA A 44 20.34 -1.72 7.22
N TYR A 45 20.25 -3.03 6.99
CA TYR A 45 20.89 -4.02 7.84
C TYR A 45 21.87 -4.87 7.03
N ARG A 46 23.15 -4.75 7.34
CA ARG A 46 24.23 -5.48 6.68
C ARG A 46 24.58 -6.73 7.49
N TYR A 47 24.62 -7.90 6.85
CA TYR A 47 24.92 -9.16 7.54
C TYR A 47 25.51 -10.20 6.60
N TRP A 48 26.12 -11.23 7.18
CA TRP A 48 26.62 -12.39 6.45
C TRP A 48 25.60 -13.53 6.54
N ARG A 49 25.40 -14.21 5.41
CA ARG A 49 24.59 -15.43 5.31
C ARG A 49 25.17 -16.35 4.23
N GLY A 50 25.56 -17.56 4.60
CA GLY A 50 26.10 -18.56 3.67
C GLY A 50 27.35 -18.06 2.93
N GLY A 51 28.25 -17.35 3.63
CA GLY A 51 29.47 -16.79 3.04
C GLY A 51 29.27 -15.61 2.08
N ARG A 52 28.03 -15.12 1.91
CA ARG A 52 27.69 -13.96 1.07
C ARG A 52 27.34 -12.75 1.94
N LEU A 53 27.63 -11.55 1.45
CA LEU A 53 27.28 -10.28 2.07
C LEU A 53 25.88 -9.84 1.65
N TRP A 54 24.98 -9.75 2.61
CA TRP A 54 23.60 -9.32 2.43
C TRP A 54 23.39 -7.92 2.97
N VAL A 55 22.48 -7.18 2.33
CA VAL A 55 21.87 -5.98 2.91
C VAL A 55 20.37 -6.12 2.82
N SER A 56 19.66 -6.02 3.95
CA SER A 56 18.20 -5.88 3.94
C SER A 56 17.78 -4.42 4.15
N PHE A 57 16.80 -3.97 3.38
CA PHE A 57 16.29 -2.61 3.38
C PHE A 57 14.76 -2.62 3.35
N GLY A 58 14.13 -1.79 4.17
CA GLY A 58 12.67 -1.65 4.19
C GLY A 58 12.21 -0.40 3.46
N VAL A 59 11.23 -0.52 2.58
CA VAL A 59 10.46 0.63 2.08
C VAL A 59 9.38 1.03 3.09
N SER A 60 8.40 1.83 2.66
CA SER A 60 7.28 2.27 3.51
C SER A 60 5.99 2.25 2.69
N GLY A 61 5.61 1.06 2.22
CA GLY A 61 4.51 0.89 1.26
C GLY A 61 4.87 1.36 -0.14
N HIS A 62 3.89 1.83 -0.90
CA HIS A 62 4.07 2.32 -2.27
C HIS A 62 5.07 3.48 -2.38
N LEU A 63 5.94 3.38 -3.37
CA LEU A 63 6.92 4.38 -3.78
C LEU A 63 6.36 5.31 -4.87
N MET A 64 5.43 4.79 -5.66
CA MET A 64 4.84 5.47 -6.80
C MET A 64 3.32 5.64 -6.62
N ASP A 65 2.75 6.61 -7.33
CA ASP A 65 1.32 6.78 -7.53
C ASP A 65 1.05 6.96 -9.03
N TYR A 66 -0.23 6.91 -9.41
CA TYR A 66 -0.65 7.39 -10.72
C TYR A 66 -1.15 8.83 -10.60
N ASP A 67 -0.78 9.67 -11.57
CA ASP A 67 -1.33 11.01 -11.73
C ASP A 67 -1.48 11.35 -13.22
N PHE A 68 -2.30 12.36 -13.53
CA PHE A 68 -2.37 12.91 -14.87
C PHE A 68 -1.26 13.92 -15.12
N ASP A 69 -0.96 14.19 -16.40
CA ASP A 69 -0.05 15.28 -16.76
C ASP A 69 -0.57 16.62 -16.22
N GLU A 70 0.35 17.54 -15.93
CA GLU A 70 0.06 18.84 -15.29
C GLU A 70 -1.06 19.64 -15.98
N ARG A 71 -1.17 19.53 -17.31
CA ARG A 71 -2.25 20.17 -18.08
C ARG A 71 -3.65 19.73 -17.64
N TYR A 72 -3.79 18.46 -17.25
CA TYR A 72 -5.03 17.87 -16.78
C TYR A 72 -5.28 18.14 -15.30
N ASN A 73 -4.34 18.73 -14.56
CA ASN A 73 -4.55 19.09 -13.15
C ASN A 73 -5.25 20.44 -12.98
N ARG A 74 -5.54 21.17 -14.07
CA ARG A 74 -6.32 22.41 -14.08
C ARG A 74 -7.82 22.11 -14.23
N TRP A 75 -8.51 21.92 -13.10
CA TRP A 75 -9.90 21.43 -13.09
C TRP A 75 -10.87 22.28 -13.91
N ARG A 76 -10.69 23.61 -13.94
CA ARG A 76 -11.57 24.55 -14.67
C ARG A 76 -11.26 24.65 -16.15
N SER A 77 -10.16 24.08 -16.61
CA SER A 77 -9.66 24.23 -17.99
C SER A 77 -9.82 22.96 -18.82
N VAL A 78 -10.38 21.89 -18.25
CA VAL A 78 -10.45 20.56 -18.85
C VAL A 78 -11.84 20.00 -18.59
N ASP A 79 -12.50 19.48 -19.62
CA ASP A 79 -13.75 18.74 -19.42
C ASP A 79 -13.43 17.45 -18.65
N PRO A 80 -14.06 17.17 -17.50
CA PRO A 80 -13.80 15.95 -16.74
C PRO A 80 -13.94 14.65 -17.55
N ARG A 81 -14.73 14.65 -18.63
CA ARG A 81 -14.87 13.51 -19.55
C ARG A 81 -13.58 13.16 -20.28
N GLU A 82 -12.72 14.15 -20.54
CA GLU A 82 -11.43 13.91 -21.20
C GLU A 82 -10.53 12.98 -20.39
N LEU A 83 -10.68 12.92 -19.05
CA LEU A 83 -9.85 12.09 -18.19
C LEU A 83 -9.99 10.59 -18.50
N PHE A 84 -11.14 10.14 -19.04
CA PHE A 84 -11.33 8.74 -19.44
C PHE A 84 -10.51 8.35 -20.68
N ALA A 85 -10.12 9.31 -21.51
CA ALA A 85 -9.32 9.09 -22.72
C ALA A 85 -7.81 9.24 -22.47
N VAL A 86 -7.41 9.62 -21.25
CA VAL A 86 -6.02 9.91 -20.90
C VAL A 86 -5.49 8.80 -20.02
N LYS A 87 -4.34 8.24 -20.41
CA LYS A 87 -3.65 7.26 -19.57
C LYS A 87 -2.87 7.97 -18.45
N PRO A 88 -3.15 7.69 -17.17
CA PRO A 88 -2.35 8.21 -16.07
C PRO A 88 -0.89 7.72 -16.14
N ARG A 89 0.03 8.51 -15.59
CA ARG A 89 1.46 8.20 -15.54
C ARG A 89 1.89 7.89 -14.12
N LEU A 90 2.88 7.02 -13.99
CA LEU A 90 3.53 6.77 -12.71
C LEU A 90 4.35 7.98 -12.29
N VAL A 91 4.15 8.45 -11.07
CA VAL A 91 4.89 9.53 -10.42
C VAL A 91 5.38 9.06 -9.06
N VAL A 92 6.51 9.59 -8.60
CA VAL A 92 7.01 9.25 -7.25
C VAL A 92 6.08 9.88 -6.22
N ARG A 93 5.58 9.06 -5.29
CA ARG A 93 4.72 9.50 -4.19
C ARG A 93 5.43 10.55 -3.33
N SER A 94 4.69 11.58 -2.93
CA SER A 94 5.17 12.60 -1.99
C SER A 94 5.70 11.94 -0.71
N GLY A 95 6.96 12.21 -0.37
CA GLY A 95 7.65 11.59 0.78
C GLY A 95 8.47 10.33 0.45
N SER A 96 8.26 9.69 -0.71
CA SER A 96 8.96 8.45 -1.08
C SER A 96 10.35 8.67 -1.69
N TRP A 97 10.71 9.90 -2.04
CA TRP A 97 12.01 10.25 -2.64
C TRP A 97 13.25 9.76 -1.87
N LYS A 98 13.19 9.73 -0.53
CA LYS A 98 14.31 9.20 0.28
C LYS A 98 14.50 7.69 0.06
N TYR A 99 13.41 6.93 -0.07
CA TYR A 99 13.44 5.50 -0.37
C TYR A 99 13.90 5.24 -1.79
N VAL A 100 13.42 6.02 -2.77
CA VAL A 100 13.87 5.92 -4.17
C VAL A 100 15.38 6.12 -4.26
N ARG A 101 15.93 7.20 -3.68
CA ARG A 101 17.38 7.43 -3.67
C ARG A 101 18.16 6.34 -2.94
N ALA A 102 17.61 5.77 -1.87
CA ALA A 102 18.25 4.67 -1.15
C ALA A 102 18.30 3.39 -1.99
N LEU A 103 17.20 3.06 -2.67
CA LEU A 103 17.12 1.93 -3.61
C LEU A 103 18.06 2.11 -4.79
N GLU A 104 18.14 3.30 -5.37
CA GLU A 104 19.11 3.59 -6.42
C GLU A 104 20.57 3.46 -5.94
N ARG A 105 20.86 3.83 -4.69
CA ARG A 105 22.20 3.68 -4.13
C ARG A 105 22.54 2.21 -3.87
N LEU A 106 21.60 1.44 -3.31
CA LEU A 106 21.79 0.02 -3.01
C LEU A 106 21.79 -0.83 -4.29
N GLY A 107 20.94 -0.51 -5.26
CA GLY A 107 20.81 -1.21 -6.53
C GLY A 107 22.05 -1.12 -7.42
N ARG A 108 22.85 -0.06 -7.28
CA ARG A 108 24.18 0.06 -7.93
C ARG A 108 25.23 -0.88 -7.36
N LEU A 109 25.01 -1.44 -6.17
CA LEU A 109 26.01 -2.23 -5.44
C LEU A 109 25.78 -3.74 -5.56
N THR A 110 24.69 -4.18 -6.18
CA THR A 110 24.31 -5.59 -6.27
C THR A 110 23.80 -5.96 -7.65
N ASP A 111 23.97 -7.22 -8.02
CA ASP A 111 23.40 -7.83 -9.22
C ASP A 111 22.20 -8.73 -8.91
N PHE A 112 21.90 -8.99 -7.63
CA PHE A 112 20.85 -9.92 -7.20
C PHE A 112 19.98 -9.33 -6.09
N VAL A 113 18.69 -9.16 -6.41
CA VAL A 113 17.70 -8.53 -5.54
C VAL A 113 16.61 -9.53 -5.18
N ILE A 114 16.36 -9.69 -3.88
CA ILE A 114 15.24 -10.46 -3.34
C ILE A 114 14.15 -9.48 -2.89
N LEU A 115 12.96 -9.64 -3.44
CA LEU A 115 11.75 -8.89 -3.13
C LEU A 115 10.99 -9.65 -2.05
N ALA A 116 11.02 -9.12 -0.83
CA ALA A 116 10.43 -9.67 0.38
C ALA A 116 9.29 -8.77 0.90
N LEU A 117 8.40 -8.38 0.00
CA LEU A 117 7.17 -7.62 0.27
C LEU A 117 6.08 -8.58 0.79
N ASP A 118 4.99 -8.04 1.35
CA ASP A 118 3.89 -8.83 1.88
C ASP A 118 3.28 -9.73 0.78
N ALA A 119 2.81 -10.93 1.14
CA ALA A 119 2.38 -11.98 0.20
C ALA A 119 0.95 -11.78 -0.33
N ASP A 120 0.69 -10.60 -0.89
CA ASP A 120 -0.59 -10.21 -1.46
C ASP A 120 -0.43 -9.41 -2.77
N THR A 121 -1.54 -8.91 -3.32
CA THR A 121 -1.53 -8.13 -4.55
C THR A 121 -0.84 -6.77 -4.40
N GLU A 122 -0.90 -6.15 -3.21
CA GLU A 122 -0.29 -4.84 -2.97
C GLU A 122 1.23 -4.97 -2.85
N GLY A 123 1.70 -5.97 -2.10
CA GLY A 123 3.10 -6.32 -1.98
C GLY A 123 3.71 -6.67 -3.35
N GLU A 124 2.96 -7.31 -4.24
CA GLU A 124 3.43 -7.57 -5.61
C GLU A 124 3.54 -6.29 -6.45
N SER A 125 2.59 -5.35 -6.35
CA SER A 125 2.76 -4.03 -7.01
C SER A 125 3.96 -3.26 -6.48
N ILE A 126 4.19 -3.25 -5.17
CA ILE A 126 5.35 -2.59 -4.56
C ILE A 126 6.65 -3.26 -5.04
N ALA A 127 6.65 -4.59 -5.20
CA ALA A 127 7.79 -5.33 -5.74
C ALA A 127 8.15 -4.82 -7.16
N PHE A 128 7.15 -4.59 -8.02
CA PHE A 128 7.36 -4.04 -9.36
C PHE A 128 7.80 -2.56 -9.34
N GLU A 129 7.34 -1.75 -8.39
CA GLU A 129 7.85 -0.38 -8.21
C GLU A 129 9.33 -0.37 -7.79
N VAL A 130 9.73 -1.26 -6.89
CA VAL A 130 11.13 -1.43 -6.49
C VAL A 130 11.99 -1.87 -7.68
N MET A 131 11.50 -2.82 -8.49
CA MET A 131 12.18 -3.28 -9.70
C MET A 131 12.38 -2.12 -10.69
N GLU A 132 11.34 -1.32 -10.92
CA GLU A 132 11.38 -0.14 -11.79
C GLU A 132 12.44 0.87 -11.32
N VAL A 133 12.49 1.18 -10.02
CA VAL A 133 13.51 2.09 -9.46
C VAL A 133 14.93 1.53 -9.63
N ILE A 134 15.14 0.25 -9.30
CA ILE A 134 16.49 -0.35 -9.37
C ILE A 134 16.96 -0.49 -10.82
N ARG A 135 16.07 -0.87 -11.75
CA ARG A 135 16.43 -1.03 -13.17
C ARG A 135 16.91 0.25 -13.84
N ARG A 136 16.46 1.43 -13.36
CA ARG A 136 16.96 2.74 -13.84
C ARG A 136 18.46 2.92 -13.64
N VAL A 137 19.03 2.29 -12.61
CA VAL A 137 20.46 2.43 -12.27
C VAL A 137 21.25 1.14 -12.47
N ASN A 138 20.59 -0.02 -12.51
CA ASN A 138 21.17 -1.31 -12.84
C ASN A 138 20.19 -2.16 -13.66
N PRO A 139 20.16 -2.00 -14.99
CA PRO A 139 19.28 -2.78 -15.88
C PRO A 139 19.56 -4.29 -15.88
N ARG A 140 20.76 -4.71 -15.43
CA ARG A 140 21.20 -6.12 -15.40
C ARG A 140 20.85 -6.84 -14.09
N ALA A 141 20.26 -6.13 -13.13
CA ALA A 141 19.87 -6.71 -11.84
C ALA A 141 18.88 -7.87 -12.05
N THR A 142 19.18 -9.00 -11.41
CA THR A 142 18.29 -10.16 -11.34
C THR A 142 17.37 -10.01 -10.14
N PHE A 143 16.08 -10.23 -10.33
CA PHE A 143 15.07 -10.11 -9.27
C PHE A 143 14.47 -11.47 -8.96
N LYS A 144 14.25 -11.75 -7.68
CA LYS A 144 13.54 -12.93 -7.20
C LYS A 144 12.56 -12.54 -6.11
N ARG A 145 11.48 -13.29 -5.98
CA ARG A 145 10.40 -13.06 -5.02
C ARG A 145 10.46 -14.07 -3.87
N ALA A 146 10.57 -13.58 -2.63
CA ALA A 146 10.44 -14.40 -1.43
C ALA A 146 8.99 -14.36 -0.93
N TRP A 147 8.29 -15.48 -0.93
CA TRP A 147 6.87 -15.57 -0.57
C TRP A 147 6.68 -16.19 0.83
N PHE A 148 6.26 -15.37 1.80
CA PHE A 148 6.11 -15.75 3.21
C PHE A 148 4.80 -15.19 3.78
N SER A 149 4.21 -15.89 4.75
CA SER A 149 2.94 -15.50 5.39
C SER A 149 3.13 -15.08 6.84
N ALA A 150 4.28 -15.39 7.45
CA ALA A 150 4.61 -15.02 8.82
C ALA A 150 6.07 -14.62 8.96
N VAL A 151 6.35 -13.67 9.87
CA VAL A 151 7.71 -13.22 10.17
C VAL A 151 8.33 -14.12 11.25
N THR A 152 8.51 -15.41 10.91
CA THR A 152 9.13 -16.42 11.78
C THR A 152 10.35 -17.03 11.11
N LYS A 153 11.33 -17.51 11.89
CA LYS A 153 12.59 -18.04 11.33
C LYS A 153 12.33 -19.16 10.30
N SER A 154 11.43 -20.09 10.61
CA SER A 154 11.09 -21.20 9.72
C SER A 154 10.50 -20.73 8.39
N ASP A 155 9.56 -19.77 8.43
CA ASP A 155 8.87 -19.29 7.23
C ASP A 155 9.78 -18.42 6.34
N LEU A 156 10.60 -17.55 6.96
CA LEU A 156 11.57 -16.74 6.23
C LEU A 156 12.66 -17.61 5.57
N GLU A 157 13.19 -18.62 6.28
CA GLU A 157 14.19 -19.54 5.71
C GLU A 157 13.59 -20.37 4.57
N ARG A 158 12.33 -20.82 4.69
CA ARG A 158 11.61 -21.50 3.60
C ARG A 158 11.46 -20.59 2.38
N ALA A 159 11.00 -19.35 2.57
CA ALA A 159 10.82 -18.39 1.49
C ALA A 159 12.13 -18.05 0.76
N LEU A 160 13.27 -18.06 1.46
CA LEU A 160 14.59 -17.84 0.87
C LEU A 160 15.15 -19.06 0.13
N ARG A 161 14.67 -20.27 0.42
CA ARG A 161 15.00 -21.49 -0.34
C ARG A 161 14.13 -21.63 -1.59
N GLU A 162 12.87 -21.23 -1.50
CA GLU A 162 11.84 -21.38 -2.54
C GLU A 162 11.56 -20.05 -3.26
N LEU A 163 12.61 -19.39 -3.74
CA LEU A 163 12.48 -18.13 -4.47
C LEU A 163 11.73 -18.32 -5.79
N ARG A 164 10.81 -17.39 -6.07
CA ARG A 164 9.94 -17.41 -7.26
C ARG A 164 10.24 -16.23 -8.18
N GLU A 165 9.63 -16.25 -9.36
CA GLU A 165 9.56 -15.04 -10.20
C GLU A 165 8.49 -14.08 -9.66
N PRO A 166 8.71 -12.76 -9.68
CA PRO A 166 7.65 -11.78 -9.41
C PRO A 166 6.49 -11.95 -10.40
N ASN A 167 5.25 -11.88 -9.93
CA ASN A 167 4.06 -12.14 -10.73
C ASN A 167 3.48 -10.83 -11.31
N PRO A 168 3.65 -10.55 -12.62
CA PRO A 168 3.14 -9.32 -13.22
C PRO A 168 1.61 -9.26 -13.24
N LEU A 169 0.90 -10.39 -13.23
CA LEU A 169 -0.57 -10.39 -13.25
C LEU A 169 -1.15 -9.86 -11.93
N LEU A 170 -0.54 -10.20 -10.79
CA LEU A 170 -0.95 -9.68 -9.48
C LEU A 170 -0.63 -8.19 -9.35
N ALA A 171 0.55 -7.76 -9.79
CA ALA A 171 0.92 -6.35 -9.80
C ALA A 171 -0.02 -5.53 -10.71
N ASN A 172 -0.30 -6.02 -11.92
CA ASN A 172 -1.22 -5.39 -12.87
C ASN A 172 -2.64 -5.26 -12.32
N LYS A 173 -3.10 -6.20 -11.47
CA LYS A 173 -4.38 -6.07 -10.77
C LYS A 173 -4.42 -4.84 -9.87
N SER A 174 -3.38 -4.61 -9.04
CA SER A 174 -3.31 -3.40 -8.20
C SER A 174 -3.16 -2.14 -9.05
N PHE A 175 -2.26 -2.14 -10.03
CA PHE A 175 -2.07 -0.98 -10.92
C PHE A 175 -3.32 -0.61 -11.75
N ALA A 176 -4.09 -1.60 -12.19
CA ALA A 176 -5.36 -1.36 -12.87
C ALA A 176 -6.36 -0.70 -11.92
N ARG A 177 -6.49 -1.20 -10.69
CA ARG A 177 -7.34 -0.61 -9.65
C ARG A 177 -6.94 0.85 -9.37
N MET A 178 -5.65 1.13 -9.18
CA MET A 178 -5.15 2.50 -8.95
C MET A 178 -5.51 3.46 -10.09
N GLN A 179 -5.36 3.03 -11.35
CA GLN A 179 -5.73 3.84 -12.52
C GLN A 179 -7.23 4.06 -12.61
N VAL A 180 -8.04 3.03 -12.36
CA VAL A 180 -9.52 3.12 -12.37
C VAL A 180 -10.01 4.06 -11.26
N ASP A 181 -9.51 3.89 -10.04
CA ASP A 181 -9.87 4.71 -8.88
C ASP A 181 -9.52 6.18 -9.12
N LEU A 182 -8.31 6.46 -9.65
CA LEU A 182 -7.90 7.81 -10.03
C LEU A 182 -8.80 8.40 -11.13
N THR A 183 -9.02 7.65 -12.20
CA THR A 183 -9.73 8.16 -13.38
C THR A 183 -11.18 8.46 -13.07
N ILE A 184 -11.90 7.48 -12.49
CA ILE A 184 -13.30 7.63 -12.10
C ILE A 184 -13.40 8.68 -10.98
N GLY A 185 -12.55 8.58 -9.96
CA GLY A 185 -12.57 9.48 -8.82
C GLY A 185 -12.36 10.94 -9.23
N ALA A 186 -11.35 11.22 -10.04
CA ALA A 186 -11.06 12.56 -10.53
C ALA A 186 -12.18 13.09 -11.46
N ALA A 187 -12.67 12.27 -12.40
CA ALA A 187 -13.71 12.69 -13.34
C ALA A 187 -15.01 13.08 -12.63
N PHE A 188 -15.53 12.21 -11.77
CA PHE A 188 -16.80 12.48 -11.08
C PHE A 188 -16.65 13.53 -9.98
N THR A 189 -15.55 13.54 -9.22
CA THR A 189 -15.28 14.58 -8.22
C THR A 189 -15.27 15.97 -8.87
N ARG A 190 -14.59 16.12 -10.00
CA ARG A 190 -14.54 17.39 -10.74
C ARG A 190 -15.90 17.76 -11.30
N ALA A 191 -16.60 16.82 -11.94
CA ALA A 191 -17.93 17.07 -12.50
C ALA A 191 -18.93 17.54 -11.43
N LEU A 192 -19.01 16.84 -10.29
CA LEU A 192 -19.90 17.19 -9.18
C LEU A 192 -19.53 18.54 -8.57
N THR A 193 -18.24 18.76 -8.30
CA THR A 193 -17.77 20.01 -7.68
C THR A 193 -18.05 21.20 -8.58
N LEU A 194 -17.66 21.14 -9.86
CA LEU A 194 -17.87 22.24 -10.81
C LEU A 194 -19.36 22.50 -11.09
N LEU A 195 -20.18 21.45 -11.16
CA LEU A 195 -21.64 21.59 -11.31
C LEU A 195 -22.23 22.35 -10.11
N VAL A 196 -21.87 21.96 -8.90
CA VAL A 196 -22.37 22.62 -7.68
C VAL A 196 -21.87 24.06 -7.58
N GLU A 197 -20.59 24.33 -7.84
CA GLU A 197 -20.07 25.69 -7.87
C GLU A 197 -20.78 26.57 -8.90
N SER A 198 -21.08 26.04 -10.09
CA SER A 198 -21.79 26.80 -11.14
C SER A 198 -23.23 27.16 -10.76
N ARG A 199 -23.93 26.26 -10.05
CA ARG A 199 -25.33 26.46 -9.67
C ARG A 199 -25.49 27.18 -8.34
N ARG A 200 -24.57 26.97 -7.39
CA ARG A 200 -24.58 27.53 -6.03
C ARG A 200 -23.15 27.89 -5.58
N PRO A 201 -22.60 29.04 -6.02
CA PRO A 201 -21.20 29.44 -5.80
C PRO A 201 -20.76 29.56 -4.34
N ARG A 202 -21.70 29.62 -3.39
CA ARG A 202 -21.43 29.77 -1.95
C ARG A 202 -21.79 28.52 -1.12
N LEU A 203 -22.23 27.44 -1.77
CA LEU A 203 -22.63 26.23 -1.05
C LEU A 203 -21.42 25.49 -0.47
N LEU A 204 -20.34 25.41 -1.24
CA LEU A 204 -19.10 24.76 -0.80
C LEU A 204 -18.18 25.80 -0.14
N PRO A 205 -17.63 25.50 1.06
CA PRO A 205 -16.56 26.31 1.63
C PRO A 205 -15.37 26.44 0.67
N ARG A 206 -14.63 27.53 0.78
CA ARG A 206 -13.45 27.76 -0.08
C ARG A 206 -12.43 26.63 0.12
N GLY A 207 -12.08 25.95 -0.96
CA GLY A 207 -11.17 24.80 -0.95
C GLY A 207 -11.83 23.45 -0.66
N ALA A 208 -13.15 23.41 -0.39
CA ALA A 208 -13.90 22.18 -0.29
C ALA A 208 -14.28 21.66 -1.69
N PHE A 209 -14.42 20.34 -1.81
CA PHE A 209 -14.87 19.66 -3.02
C PHE A 209 -15.79 18.50 -2.65
N LEU A 210 -16.60 18.07 -3.61
CA LEU A 210 -17.45 16.89 -3.47
C LEU A 210 -16.72 15.70 -4.05
N SER A 211 -16.17 14.85 -3.19
CA SER A 211 -15.48 13.63 -3.61
C SER A 211 -16.46 12.57 -4.09
N TYR A 212 -16.13 11.91 -5.19
CA TYR A 212 -16.71 10.65 -5.62
C TYR A 212 -15.62 9.58 -5.66
N GLY A 213 -15.94 8.38 -5.18
CA GLY A 213 -15.10 7.20 -5.38
C GLY A 213 -15.95 5.97 -5.69
N PRO A 214 -15.52 5.10 -6.61
CA PRO A 214 -16.31 3.92 -7.02
C PRO A 214 -16.63 2.98 -5.84
N CYS A 215 -15.78 2.95 -4.80
CA CYS A 215 -16.03 2.22 -3.56
C CYS A 215 -16.54 3.14 -2.42
N GLN A 216 -16.02 4.35 -2.31
CA GLN A 216 -16.42 5.32 -1.26
C GLN A 216 -17.92 5.66 -1.34
N SER A 217 -18.45 5.90 -2.55
CA SER A 217 -19.83 6.35 -2.73
C SER A 217 -20.86 5.26 -2.38
N PRO A 218 -20.71 3.98 -2.81
CA PRO A 218 -21.58 2.90 -2.33
C PRO A 218 -21.50 2.66 -0.81
N VAL A 219 -20.33 2.80 -0.20
CA VAL A 219 -20.19 2.66 1.26
C VAL A 219 -20.96 3.77 1.99
N LEU A 220 -20.88 5.01 1.51
CA LEU A 220 -21.69 6.12 2.05
C LEU A 220 -23.19 5.85 1.89
N TYR A 221 -23.61 5.27 0.76
CA TYR A 221 -25.01 4.91 0.52
C TYR A 221 -25.57 4.00 1.62
N LEU A 222 -24.83 2.96 2.05
CA LEU A 222 -25.30 2.05 3.11
C LEU A 222 -25.57 2.77 4.44
N VAL A 223 -24.74 3.77 4.77
CA VAL A 223 -24.94 4.58 6.00
C VAL A 223 -26.16 5.48 5.86
N VAL A 224 -26.32 6.13 4.70
CA VAL A 224 -27.44 7.03 4.41
C VAL A 224 -28.75 6.26 4.36
N GLU A 225 -28.78 5.09 3.72
CA GLU A 225 -29.94 4.20 3.65
C GLU A 225 -30.44 3.85 5.06
N ARG A 226 -29.53 3.41 5.95
CA ARG A 226 -29.88 3.11 7.34
C ARG A 226 -30.34 4.33 8.13
N ALA A 227 -29.88 5.52 7.80
CA ALA A 227 -30.37 6.76 8.43
C ALA A 227 -31.80 7.07 7.96
N LEU A 228 -32.07 6.95 6.66
CA LEU A 228 -33.40 7.16 6.08
C LEU A 228 -34.41 6.11 6.56
N GLU A 229 -34.00 4.85 6.74
CA GLU A 229 -34.83 3.80 7.35
C GLU A 229 -35.28 4.20 8.75
N ARG A 230 -34.38 4.76 9.58
CA ARG A 230 -34.71 5.25 10.92
C ARG A 230 -35.65 6.45 10.89
N GLU A 231 -35.43 7.41 9.99
CA GLU A 231 -36.30 8.58 9.84
C GLU A 231 -37.71 8.20 9.35
N ARG A 232 -37.82 7.17 8.53
CA ARG A 232 -39.09 6.66 7.99
C ARG A 232 -39.77 5.64 8.89
N PHE A 233 -39.09 5.17 9.94
CA PHE A 233 -39.65 4.17 10.86
C PHE A 233 -40.87 4.74 11.57
N LYS A 234 -42.00 4.07 11.39
CA LYS A 234 -43.24 4.37 12.10
C LYS A 234 -43.38 3.34 13.21
N SER A 235 -43.19 3.78 14.46
CA SER A 235 -43.38 2.92 15.62
C SER A 235 -44.83 2.47 15.71
N GLU A 236 -45.04 1.17 15.83
CA GLU A 236 -46.35 0.57 16.04
C GLU A 236 -46.43 -0.02 17.45
N VAL A 237 -47.57 0.14 18.11
CA VAL A 237 -47.82 -0.46 19.41
C VAL A 237 -48.06 -1.95 19.20
N TYR A 238 -47.29 -2.78 19.89
CA TYR A 238 -47.50 -4.22 19.98
C TYR A 238 -47.51 -4.67 21.43
N TYR A 239 -48.19 -5.77 21.71
CA TYR A 239 -48.33 -6.32 23.05
C TYR A 239 -47.60 -7.66 23.11
N THR A 240 -46.83 -7.87 24.18
CA THR A 240 -46.17 -9.14 24.49
C THR A 240 -46.70 -9.67 25.82
N LEU A 241 -46.99 -10.97 25.89
CA LEU A 241 -47.33 -11.64 27.14
C LEU A 241 -46.03 -12.14 27.77
N SER A 242 -45.73 -11.75 29.00
CA SER A 242 -44.66 -12.35 29.80
C SER A 242 -45.22 -12.77 31.15
N ALA A 243 -44.77 -13.91 31.67
CA ALA A 243 -45.15 -14.42 32.98
C ALA A 243 -43.93 -14.52 33.89
N GLU A 244 -44.10 -14.15 35.16
CA GLU A 244 -43.12 -14.48 36.19
C GLU A 244 -43.67 -15.63 37.03
N VAL A 245 -42.88 -16.69 37.19
CA VAL A 245 -43.25 -17.88 37.95
C VAL A 245 -42.21 -18.18 39.01
N GLU A 246 -42.64 -18.70 40.16
CA GLU A 246 -41.76 -19.12 41.23
C GLU A 246 -41.75 -20.65 41.32
N VAL A 247 -40.56 -21.26 41.21
CA VAL A 247 -40.38 -22.71 41.30
C VAL A 247 -39.26 -22.99 42.29
N GLY A 248 -39.56 -23.70 43.38
CA GLY A 248 -38.56 -24.05 44.39
C GLY A 248 -37.92 -22.86 45.12
N GLY A 249 -38.59 -21.70 45.17
CA GLY A 249 -38.06 -20.46 45.76
C GLY A 249 -37.26 -19.58 44.79
N GLU A 250 -37.10 -20.00 43.53
CA GLU A 250 -36.46 -19.20 42.49
C GLU A 250 -37.51 -18.58 41.56
N ARG A 251 -37.34 -17.29 41.23
CA ARG A 251 -38.19 -16.57 40.28
C ARG A 251 -37.64 -16.68 38.87
N LEU A 252 -38.47 -17.15 37.95
CA LEU A 252 -38.17 -17.29 36.53
C LEU A 252 -39.06 -16.36 35.72
N ARG A 253 -38.46 -15.65 34.76
CA ARG A 253 -39.20 -14.83 33.79
C ARG A 253 -39.36 -15.61 32.49
N LEU A 254 -40.61 -15.88 32.14
CA LEU A 254 -41.03 -16.48 30.88
C LEU A 254 -41.40 -15.33 29.93
N SER A 255 -40.59 -15.12 28.90
CA SER A 255 -40.78 -14.10 27.85
C SER A 255 -40.86 -14.73 26.48
#